data_AF-A0A0N4VNS4-F1
#
_entry.id   AF-A0A0N4VNS4-F1
#
_cell.length_a   1.000
_cell.length_b   1.000
_cell.length_c   1.000
_cell.angle_alpha   90.00
_cell.angle_beta   90.00
_cell.angle_gamma   90.00
#
_symmetry.space_group_name_H-M   'P 1'
#
loop_
_entity.id
_entity.type
_entity.pdbx_description
1 polymer ?
#
loop_
_entity_poly.entity_id
_entity_poly.type
_entity_poly.pdbx_seq_one_letter_code
_entity_poly.pdbx_strand_id
1 'polypeptide(L)'
;MSFLYYREDVIKNVMNYLETDTVLYRSEENDKLKSLQEAHWDPVIAWASERHRINLRPSYNVAESFESKKIVANLLRSYSFEALLGIQFAVESIKSLLLTLAVLEFYMEAPKAVKAALLEQHFQIESWGKVEWAHDVEYEELVARFSAGILFARFLSSIYHSRTLTN
;
A
#
# COMPACT_ATOMS: atom_id res chain seq x y z
N MET A 1 -15.54 -23.28 -10.86
CA MET A 1 -14.37 -23.70 -10.07
C MET A 1 -13.12 -22.85 -10.38
N SER A 2 -12.89 -22.42 -11.64
CA SER A 2 -11.75 -21.57 -12.04
C SER A 2 -11.74 -20.15 -11.45
N PHE A 3 -12.91 -19.50 -11.34
CA PHE A 3 -13.00 -18.10 -10.89
C PHE A 3 -12.60 -17.90 -9.42
N LEU A 4 -12.96 -18.84 -8.54
CA LEU A 4 -12.58 -18.80 -7.12
C LEU A 4 -11.07 -19.01 -6.94
N TYR A 5 -10.48 -19.90 -7.75
CA TYR A 5 -9.03 -20.13 -7.75
C TYR A 5 -8.27 -18.86 -8.17
N TYR A 6 -8.72 -18.20 -9.25
CA TYR A 6 -8.10 -16.97 -9.73
C TYR A 6 -8.21 -15.80 -8.73
N ARG A 7 -9.33 -15.70 -7.99
CA ARG A 7 -9.46 -14.71 -6.91
C ARG A 7 -8.41 -14.92 -5.82
N GLU A 8 -8.25 -16.15 -5.34
CA GLU A 8 -7.27 -16.43 -4.29
C GLU A 8 -5.83 -16.22 -4.77
N ASP A 9 -5.54 -16.46 -6.07
CA ASP A 9 -4.24 -16.12 -6.66
C ASP A 9 -3.97 -14.61 -6.64
N VAL A 10 -4.96 -13.78 -6.99
CA VAL A 10 -4.84 -12.31 -6.91
C VAL A 10 -4.58 -11.87 -5.47
N ILE A 11 -5.33 -12.41 -4.50
CA ILE A 11 -5.14 -12.09 -3.08
C ILE A 11 -3.74 -12.51 -2.62
N LYS A 12 -3.29 -13.71 -2.99
CA LYS A 12 -1.94 -14.19 -2.66
C LYS A 12 -0.86 -13.26 -3.22
N ASN A 13 -0.98 -12.85 -4.49
CA ASN A 13 -0.04 -11.94 -5.12
C ASN A 13 0.02 -10.58 -4.41
N VAL A 14 -1.13 -10.04 -4.01
CA VAL A 14 -1.20 -8.79 -3.23
C VAL A 14 -0.60 -8.99 -1.84
N MET A 15 -0.87 -10.11 -1.17
CA MET A 15 -0.36 -10.41 0.16
C MET A 15 1.16 -10.58 0.19
N ASN A 16 1.80 -11.01 -0.90
CA ASN A 16 3.27 -11.07 -0.99
C ASN A 16 3.90 -9.68 -0.76
N TYR A 17 3.23 -8.59 -1.16
CA TYR A 17 3.71 -7.23 -0.91
C TYR A 17 3.60 -6.81 0.55
N LEU A 18 2.68 -7.39 1.33
CA LEU A 18 2.64 -7.13 2.78
C LEU A 18 3.90 -7.70 3.45
N GLU A 19 4.40 -8.83 2.96
CA GLU A 19 5.60 -9.48 3.50
C GLU A 19 6.86 -8.67 3.22
N THR A 20 6.88 -7.87 2.16
CA THR A 20 8.03 -7.03 1.77
C THR A 20 7.68 -5.54 1.76
N ASP A 21 6.66 -5.12 2.53
CA ASP A 21 6.13 -3.76 2.47
C ASP A 21 7.17 -2.77 3.02
N THR A 22 7.61 -1.82 2.19
CA THR A 22 8.67 -0.87 2.55
C THR A 22 8.41 -0.14 3.86
N VAL A 23 7.16 0.14 4.20
CA VAL A 23 6.76 0.85 5.44
C VAL A 23 7.15 0.06 6.69
N LEU A 24 7.18 -1.27 6.59
CA LEU A 24 7.52 -2.18 7.69
C LEU A 24 9.02 -2.45 7.82
N TYR A 25 9.84 -2.20 6.79
CA TYR A 25 11.27 -2.50 6.80
C TYR A 25 12.10 -1.23 6.99
N ARG A 26 12.89 -1.18 8.07
CA ARG A 26 13.71 0.00 8.40
C ARG A 26 15.19 -0.24 8.14
N SER A 27 15.89 0.84 7.79
CA SER A 27 17.35 0.85 7.72
C SER A 27 17.91 1.34 9.05
N GLU A 28 18.88 0.62 9.62
CA GLU A 28 19.57 1.02 10.87
C GLU A 28 20.80 1.91 10.60
N GLU A 29 21.20 2.10 9.34
CA GLU A 29 22.54 2.58 9.01
C GLU A 29 22.65 4.12 8.95
N ASN A 30 21.53 4.86 8.93
CA ASN A 30 21.54 6.32 8.78
C ASN A 30 20.46 7.02 9.62
N ASP A 31 20.87 7.80 10.63
CA ASP A 31 19.97 8.49 11.56
C ASP A 31 19.01 9.49 10.87
N LYS A 32 19.46 10.15 9.79
CA LYS A 32 18.61 11.09 9.04
C LYS A 32 17.52 10.33 8.29
N LEU A 33 17.87 9.23 7.63
CA LEU A 33 16.91 8.37 6.93
C LEU A 33 15.93 7.76 7.93
N LYS A 34 16.43 7.25 9.06
CA LYS A 34 15.59 6.70 10.13
C LYS A 34 14.56 7.71 10.62
N SER A 35 14.97 8.96 10.90
CA SER A 35 14.07 10.02 11.32
C SER A 35 12.98 10.33 10.27
N LEU A 36 13.33 10.30 8.98
CA LEU A 36 12.38 10.46 7.89
C LEU A 36 11.41 9.28 7.79
N GLN A 37 11.92 8.05 7.89
CA GLN A 37 11.08 6.85 7.91
C GLN A 37 10.09 6.90 9.08
N GLU A 38 10.54 7.22 10.29
CA GLU A 38 9.67 7.37 11.47
C GLU A 38 8.57 8.42 11.22
N ALA A 39 8.94 9.61 10.72
CA ALA A 39 7.98 10.68 10.46
C ALA A 39 6.92 10.32 9.40
N HIS A 40 7.27 9.54 8.37
CA HIS A 40 6.39 9.26 7.24
C HIS A 40 5.67 7.90 7.33
N TRP A 41 6.27 6.89 7.95
CA TRP A 41 5.77 5.51 7.94
C TRP A 41 5.11 5.12 9.25
N ASP A 42 5.55 5.62 10.41
CA ASP A 42 4.93 5.28 11.70
C ASP A 42 3.44 5.68 11.77
N PRO A 43 3.02 6.85 11.25
CA PRO A 43 1.61 7.20 11.21
C PRO A 43 0.78 6.21 10.39
N VAL A 44 1.34 5.62 9.34
CA VAL A 44 0.64 4.63 8.49
C VAL A 44 0.50 3.31 9.24
N ILE A 45 1.56 2.85 9.92
CA ILE A 45 1.54 1.62 10.72
C ILE A 45 0.55 1.74 11.88
N ALA A 46 0.59 2.86 12.60
CA ALA A 46 -0.29 3.13 13.73
C ALA A 46 -1.76 3.16 13.26
N TRP A 47 -2.04 3.90 12.19
CA TRP A 47 -3.37 3.95 11.58
C TRP A 47 -3.85 2.56 11.17
N ALA A 48 -3.06 1.78 10.44
CA ALA A 48 -3.46 0.46 9.97
C ALA A 48 -3.71 -0.49 11.14
N SER A 49 -2.88 -0.43 12.18
CA SER A 49 -3.02 -1.22 13.40
C SER A 49 -4.32 -0.91 14.14
N GLU A 50 -4.64 0.37 14.32
CA GLU A 50 -5.88 0.81 14.96
C GLU A 50 -7.12 0.47 14.11
N ARG A 51 -7.09 0.84 12.83
CA ARG A 51 -8.20 0.71 11.89
C ARG A 51 -8.63 -0.73 11.67
N HIS A 52 -7.66 -1.65 11.55
CA HIS A 52 -7.90 -3.06 11.27
C HIS A 52 -7.76 -3.98 12.48
N ARG A 53 -7.43 -3.40 13.66
CA ARG A 53 -7.16 -4.16 14.90
C ARG A 53 -6.09 -5.23 14.70
N ILE A 54 -5.05 -4.87 13.94
CA ILE A 54 -3.87 -5.70 13.70
C ILE A 54 -2.69 -5.15 14.50
N ASN A 55 -1.68 -5.98 14.76
CA ASN A 55 -0.48 -5.56 15.45
C ASN A 55 0.66 -5.55 14.44
N LEU A 56 0.72 -4.48 13.64
CA LEU A 56 1.85 -4.23 12.77
C LEU A 56 2.91 -3.46 13.56
N ARG A 57 4.16 -3.86 13.39
CA ARG A 57 5.30 -3.19 14.01
C ARG A 57 6.36 -2.95 12.95
N PRO A 58 7.07 -1.81 13.00
CA PRO A 58 8.32 -1.68 12.26
C PRO A 58 9.20 -2.89 12.61
N SER A 59 9.78 -3.48 11.58
CA SER A 59 10.68 -4.60 11.71
C SER A 59 12.01 -4.24 11.07
N TYR A 60 13.08 -4.60 11.77
CA TYR A 60 14.45 -4.51 11.27
C TYR A 60 14.88 -5.86 10.62
N ASN A 61 13.99 -6.85 10.63
CA ASN A 61 14.09 -8.19 10.02
C ASN A 61 12.74 -8.59 9.38
N VAL A 62 12.60 -9.78 8.78
CA VAL A 62 11.33 -10.23 8.17
C VAL A 62 10.18 -10.26 9.19
N ALA A 63 9.03 -9.62 8.89
CA ALA A 63 7.90 -9.50 9.81
C ALA A 63 7.05 -10.79 9.94
N GLU A 64 6.91 -11.32 11.16
CA GLU A 64 6.33 -12.65 11.46
C GLU A 64 4.97 -12.63 12.21
N SER A 65 4.03 -11.75 11.89
CA SER A 65 2.69 -11.82 12.50
C SER A 65 1.70 -12.58 11.60
N PHE A 66 1.55 -13.90 11.80
CA PHE A 66 0.60 -14.75 11.07
C PHE A 66 -0.87 -14.29 11.22
N GLU A 67 -1.23 -13.78 12.40
CA GLU A 67 -2.58 -13.30 12.70
C GLU A 67 -2.95 -12.03 11.92
N SER A 68 -2.03 -11.06 11.85
CA SER A 68 -2.23 -9.84 11.06
C SER A 68 -2.39 -10.16 9.57
N LYS A 69 -1.60 -11.10 9.04
CA LYS A 69 -1.71 -11.57 7.64
C LYS A 69 -3.10 -12.14 7.36
N LYS A 70 -3.67 -12.92 8.28
CA LYS A 70 -5.02 -13.50 8.13
C LYS A 70 -6.10 -12.42 8.09
N ILE A 71 -6.00 -11.41 8.96
CA ILE A 71 -6.96 -10.30 9.01
C ILE A 71 -6.91 -9.49 7.71
N VAL A 72 -5.71 -9.14 7.22
CA VAL A 72 -5.56 -8.42 5.95
C VAL A 72 -6.05 -9.26 4.75
N ALA A 73 -5.76 -10.56 4.71
CA ALA A 73 -6.29 -11.43 3.66
C ALA A 73 -7.82 -11.49 3.68
N ASN A 74 -8.44 -11.52 4.86
CA ASN A 74 -9.91 -11.49 4.97
C ASN A 74 -10.50 -10.14 4.56
N LEU A 75 -9.81 -9.03 4.87
CA LEU A 75 -10.18 -7.71 4.36
C LEU A 75 -10.17 -7.70 2.82
N LEU A 76 -9.11 -8.22 2.20
CA LEU A 76 -9.04 -8.34 0.74
C LEU A 76 -10.18 -9.19 0.16
N ARG A 77 -10.52 -10.32 0.80
CA ARG A 77 -11.66 -11.15 0.39
C ARG A 77 -13.01 -10.42 0.42
N SER A 78 -13.16 -9.39 1.24
CA SER A 78 -14.40 -8.60 1.33
C SER A 78 -14.64 -7.70 0.11
N TYR A 79 -13.61 -7.40 -0.68
CA TYR A 79 -13.74 -6.62 -1.91
C TYR A 79 -14.33 -7.46 -3.06
N SER A 80 -15.04 -6.79 -3.97
CA SER A 80 -15.43 -7.40 -5.24
C SER A 80 -14.21 -7.85 -6.03
N PHE A 81 -14.40 -8.74 -6.99
CA PHE A 81 -13.27 -9.26 -7.76
C PHE A 81 -12.62 -8.16 -8.61
N GLU A 82 -13.43 -7.30 -9.18
CA GLU A 82 -13.01 -6.15 -9.97
C GLU A 82 -12.30 -5.11 -9.10
N ALA A 83 -12.82 -4.84 -7.90
CA ALA A 83 -12.13 -3.98 -6.94
C ALA A 83 -10.76 -4.55 -6.54
N LEU A 84 -10.64 -5.86 -6.36
CA LEU A 84 -9.36 -6.54 -6.11
C LEU A 84 -8.35 -6.35 -7.24
N LEU A 85 -8.79 -6.37 -8.50
CA LEU A 85 -7.88 -6.07 -9.64
C LEU A 85 -7.37 -4.63 -9.59
N GLY A 86 -8.22 -3.67 -9.20
CA GLY A 86 -7.79 -2.29 -8.98
C GLY A 86 -6.79 -2.14 -7.83
N ILE A 87 -7.03 -2.85 -6.72
CA ILE A 87 -6.11 -2.92 -5.59
C ILE A 87 -4.78 -3.53 -6.03
N GLN A 88 -4.80 -4.66 -6.75
CA GLN A 88 -3.59 -5.30 -7.26
C GLN A 88 -2.78 -4.33 -8.13
N PHE A 89 -3.43 -3.64 -9.06
CA PHE A 89 -2.76 -2.68 -9.94
C PHE A 89 -2.13 -1.51 -9.14
N ALA A 90 -2.82 -1.01 -8.12
CA ALA A 90 -2.30 0.05 -7.24
C ALA A 90 -1.10 -0.44 -6.41
N VAL A 91 -1.22 -1.61 -5.78
CA VAL A 91 -0.13 -2.23 -5.00
C VAL A 91 1.08 -2.49 -5.88
N GLU A 92 0.89 -3.04 -7.08
CA GLU A 92 2.00 -3.31 -8.01
C GLU A 92 2.68 -2.03 -8.50
N SER A 93 1.99 -0.89 -8.51
CA SER A 93 2.58 0.39 -8.91
C SER A 93 3.58 0.89 -7.87
N ILE A 94 3.18 0.96 -6.60
CA ILE A 94 4.02 1.55 -5.53
C ILE A 94 4.69 0.51 -4.60
N LYS A 95 4.45 -0.78 -4.85
CA LYS A 95 5.02 -1.92 -4.13
C LYS A 95 4.70 -1.95 -2.62
N SER A 96 3.58 -1.33 -2.20
CA SER A 96 3.14 -1.28 -0.79
C SER A 96 1.64 -1.49 -0.67
N LEU A 97 1.24 -2.50 0.10
CA LEU A 97 -0.16 -2.76 0.41
C LEU A 97 -0.68 -1.81 1.48
N LEU A 98 0.11 -1.48 2.49
CA LEU A 98 -0.31 -0.59 3.58
C LEU A 98 -0.60 0.82 3.07
N LEU A 99 0.26 1.37 2.22
CA LEU A 99 0.03 2.68 1.60
C LEU A 99 -1.17 2.64 0.65
N THR A 100 -1.38 1.53 -0.05
CA THR A 100 -2.56 1.34 -0.90
C THR A 100 -3.85 1.37 -0.08
N LEU A 101 -3.90 0.63 1.04
CA LEU A 101 -5.07 0.62 1.94
C LEU A 101 -5.29 1.99 2.60
N ALA A 102 -4.22 2.67 3.02
CA ALA A 102 -4.26 4.02 3.56
C ALA A 102 -4.93 5.01 2.60
N VAL A 103 -4.57 4.95 1.33
CA VAL A 103 -5.26 5.78 0.34
C VAL A 103 -6.66 5.27 0.13
N LEU A 104 -6.87 3.98 -0.16
CA LEU A 104 -8.19 3.41 -0.46
C LEU A 104 -9.26 3.80 0.58
N GLU A 105 -8.88 3.83 1.86
CA GLU A 105 -9.75 4.14 3.02
C GLU A 105 -9.70 5.60 3.47
N PHE A 106 -9.22 6.50 2.62
CA PHE A 106 -9.22 7.97 2.81
C PHE A 106 -8.38 8.46 3.99
N TYR A 107 -7.41 7.68 4.47
CA TYR A 107 -6.45 8.15 5.47
C TYR A 107 -5.46 9.15 4.88
N MET A 108 -5.04 8.94 3.63
CA MET A 108 -4.12 9.85 2.95
C MET A 108 -4.40 9.98 1.45
N GLU A 109 -3.77 10.97 0.83
CA GLU A 109 -3.86 11.24 -0.60
C GLU A 109 -2.81 10.44 -1.40
N ALA A 110 -3.11 10.15 -2.67
CA ALA A 110 -2.24 9.37 -3.55
C ALA A 110 -0.81 9.94 -3.71
N PRO A 111 -0.61 11.27 -3.93
CA PRO A 111 0.74 11.83 -4.03
C PRO A 111 1.57 11.64 -2.76
N LYS A 112 0.94 11.74 -1.58
CA LYS A 112 1.60 11.52 -0.28
C LYS A 112 2.02 10.07 -0.10
N ALA A 113 1.17 9.13 -0.51
CA ALA A 113 1.50 7.70 -0.47
C ALA A 113 2.65 7.35 -1.43
N VAL A 114 2.64 7.86 -2.66
CA VAL A 114 3.75 7.65 -3.61
C VAL A 114 5.06 8.23 -3.06
N LYS A 115 5.02 9.44 -2.47
CA LYS A 115 6.20 10.04 -1.84
C LYS A 115 6.70 9.20 -0.66
N ALA A 116 5.81 8.63 0.15
CA ALA A 116 6.18 7.73 1.24
C ALA A 116 6.80 6.43 0.71
N ALA A 117 6.29 5.87 -0.39
CA ALA A 117 6.85 4.66 -1.02
C ALA A 117 8.26 4.90 -1.60
N LEU A 118 8.51 6.09 -2.16
CA LEU A 118 9.81 6.47 -2.75
C LEU A 118 10.78 7.13 -1.77
N LEU A 119 10.47 7.15 -0.47
CA LEU A 119 11.21 7.92 0.53
C LEU A 119 12.71 7.63 0.52
N GLU A 120 13.08 6.35 0.53
CA GLU A 120 14.49 5.93 0.52
C GLU A 120 15.18 6.28 -0.81
N GLN A 121 14.51 6.07 -1.94
CA GLN A 121 15.03 6.41 -3.25
C GLN A 121 15.34 7.91 -3.33
N HIS A 122 14.41 8.77 -2.89
CA HIS A 122 14.63 10.22 -2.84
C HIS A 122 15.78 10.60 -1.92
N PHE A 123 15.89 9.97 -0.75
CA PHE A 123 17.00 10.22 0.17
C PHE A 123 18.36 9.87 -0.45
N GLN A 124 18.45 8.77 -1.20
CA GLN A 124 19.67 8.39 -1.91
C GLN A 124 20.00 9.36 -3.04
N ILE A 125 19.01 9.78 -3.84
CA ILE A 125 19.22 10.77 -4.93
C ILE A 125 19.70 12.11 -4.36
N GLU A 126 19.08 12.60 -3.29
CA GLU A 126 19.48 13.86 -2.63
C GLU A 126 20.90 13.78 -2.06
N SER A 127 21.30 12.61 -1.56
CA SER A 127 22.63 12.39 -1.00
C SER A 127 23.74 12.32 -2.08
N TRP A 128 23.40 12.03 -3.35
CA TRP A 128 24.37 11.78 -4.43
C TRP A 128 24.40 12.86 -5.54
N GLY A 129 23.59 13.92 -5.41
CA GLY A 129 23.52 15.02 -6.37
C GLY A 129 22.45 14.79 -7.45
N LYS A 130 21.53 15.76 -7.57
CA LYS A 130 20.29 15.68 -8.38
C LYS A 130 20.54 15.84 -9.88
N VAL A 131 19.83 15.07 -10.70
CA VAL A 131 19.52 15.42 -12.11
C VAL A 131 18.01 15.69 -12.19
N GLU A 132 17.60 16.97 -12.17
CA GLU A 132 16.21 17.38 -11.87
C GLU A 132 15.14 16.93 -12.89
N TRP A 133 15.45 16.77 -14.18
CA TRP A 133 14.40 16.70 -15.22
C TRP A 133 13.72 15.33 -15.40
N ALA A 134 14.38 14.22 -15.05
CA ALA A 134 13.81 12.88 -15.26
C ALA A 134 12.89 12.41 -14.12
N HIS A 135 13.17 12.86 -12.89
CA HIS A 135 12.49 12.37 -11.69
C HIS A 135 11.06 12.92 -11.53
N ASP A 136 10.78 14.12 -12.03
CA ASP A 136 9.45 14.71 -11.92
C ASP A 136 8.43 13.99 -12.81
N VAL A 137 8.83 13.59 -14.02
CA VAL A 137 7.93 12.86 -14.95
C VAL A 137 7.63 11.45 -14.42
N GLU A 138 8.65 10.73 -13.92
CA GLU A 138 8.47 9.40 -13.32
C GLU A 138 7.56 9.44 -12.08
N TYR A 139 7.73 10.47 -11.23
CA TYR A 139 6.87 10.67 -10.07
C TYR A 139 5.42 10.91 -10.48
N GLU A 140 5.16 11.83 -11.42
CA GLU A 140 3.81 12.14 -11.88
C GLU A 140 3.14 10.95 -12.60
N GLU A 141 3.89 10.19 -13.40
CA GLU A 141 3.39 8.96 -14.01
C GLU A 141 2.98 7.94 -12.93
N LEU A 142 3.82 7.75 -11.91
CA LEU A 142 3.54 6.83 -10.83
C LEU A 142 2.31 7.24 -10.02
N VAL A 143 2.16 8.54 -9.73
CA VAL A 143 0.97 9.11 -9.09
C VAL A 143 -0.27 8.85 -9.94
N ALA A 144 -0.20 9.09 -11.26
CA ALA A 144 -1.32 8.85 -12.16
C ALA A 144 -1.74 7.37 -12.17
N ARG A 145 -0.79 6.45 -12.32
CA ARG A 145 -1.05 4.99 -12.34
C ARG A 145 -1.63 4.51 -11.02
N PHE A 146 -1.02 4.89 -9.91
CA PHE A 146 -1.50 4.53 -8.57
C PHE A 146 -2.91 5.09 -8.32
N SER A 147 -3.15 6.35 -8.67
CA SER A 147 -4.47 6.99 -8.52
C SER A 147 -5.55 6.31 -9.37
N ALA A 148 -5.22 5.88 -10.60
CA ALA A 148 -6.14 5.15 -11.46
C ALA A 148 -6.59 3.82 -10.83
N GLY A 149 -5.64 3.05 -10.27
CA GLY A 149 -5.94 1.80 -9.56
C GLY A 149 -6.83 2.01 -8.33
N ILE A 150 -6.52 3.03 -7.53
CA ILE A 150 -7.33 3.42 -6.36
C ILE A 150 -8.75 3.83 -6.77
N LEU A 151 -8.89 4.69 -7.78
CA LEU A 151 -10.20 5.16 -8.23
C LEU A 151 -11.05 3.99 -8.73
N PHE A 152 -10.46 3.12 -9.55
CA PHE A 152 -11.13 1.91 -10.04
C PHE A 152 -11.60 1.02 -8.89
N ALA A 153 -10.72 0.73 -7.92
CA ALA A 153 -11.06 -0.06 -6.75
C ALA A 153 -12.17 0.55 -5.90
N ARG A 154 -12.13 1.87 -5.65
CA ARG A 154 -13.13 2.59 -4.86
C ARG A 154 -14.50 2.64 -5.53
N PHE A 155 -14.54 2.96 -6.83
CA PHE A 155 -15.82 3.00 -7.54
C PHE A 155 -16.51 1.65 -7.47
N LEU A 156 -15.76 0.57 -7.69
CA LEU A 156 -16.31 -0.78 -7.69
C LEU A 156 -16.58 -1.32 -6.28
N SER A 157 -15.90 -0.85 -5.23
CA SER A 157 -16.25 -1.19 -3.85
C SER A 157 -17.52 -0.47 -3.37
N SER A 158 -17.71 0.80 -3.77
CA SER A 158 -18.90 1.60 -3.40
C SER A 158 -20.20 1.10 -4.04
N ILE A 159 -20.12 0.55 -5.26
CA ILE A 159 -21.28 0.02 -6.00
C ILE A 159 -21.89 -1.22 -5.33
N TYR A 160 -21.15 -1.89 -4.42
CA TYR A 160 -21.71 -3.01 -3.63
C TYR A 160 -22.49 -2.55 -2.40
N HIS A 161 -22.13 -1.40 -1.79
CA HIS A 161 -22.86 -0.89 -0.61
C HIS A 161 -24.24 -0.31 -0.97
N SER A 162 -24.45 0.13 -2.22
CA SER A 162 -25.75 0.65 -2.68
C SER A 162 -26.75 -0.45 -3.11
N ARG A 163 -26.27 -1.64 -3.49
CA ARG A 163 -27.14 -2.76 -3.90
C ARG A 163 -27.68 -3.60 -2.75
N THR A 164 -27.11 -3.51 -1.56
CA THR A 164 -27.61 -4.19 -0.34
C THR A 164 -28.64 -3.38 0.43
N LEU A 165 -28.93 -2.14 0.02
CA LEU A 165 -29.94 -1.28 0.65
C LEU A 165 -31.25 -1.17 -0.14
N THR A 166 -31.41 -1.95 -1.22
CA THR A 166 -32.61 -1.95 -2.07
C THR A 166 -33.25 -3.33 -2.27
N ASN A 167 -33.13 -4.24 -1.30
CA ASN A 167 -33.93 -5.47 -1.21
C ASN A 167 -34.51 -5.63 0.19
#